data_AF-A0A7X3UK74-F1
#
_entry.id   AF-A0A7X3UK74-F1
#
_cell.length_a   1.000
_cell.length_b   1.000
_cell.length_c   1.000
_cell.angle_alpha   90.00
_cell.angle_beta   90.00
_cell.angle_gamma   90.00
#
_symmetry.space_group_name_H-M   'P 1'
#
loop_
_entity.id
_entity.type
_entity.pdbx_description
1 polymer ?
#
loop_
_entity_poly.entity_id
_entity_poly.type
_entity_poly.pdbx_seq_one_letter_code
_entity_poly.pdbx_strand_id
1 'polypeptide(L)'
;MKHIRIIVVIALAAGLMWNCGGERVTQSEFGTEEQIGRPLSKLVAHGDAVQAIVRATVHRDGAPVSGATLEFSRSIAGQAPDYHWSGTTDDHGHAWVEIKSGNGYYQARASQDGVEIGSWSSIPINAGYEVMLDLPIGGRAHVTGSSMRSLVVIGEGEAVQIRSLLTHTIAASLGVPSRHAIELAVQDFGLIHGHAVELGESIDTGCGPEGGHHGAEHIIENPQVLGVIGTSCSGAAVAASPVISAAGLVMISPSNTSPALTSDLAGNASSDYHPGYFRVSVNDLYQARAVADFAYNELGLRRMAAIDDGDPYTMGLTIAFGNAFSAIGGEVAATARIAKRQTDMTSVLAEFAAATPDGIFFPLFDEEGIPFAKQVREHDSLKDATLIAGAALLDSEFLAKPQSEGIYAAGPETDLGTNVNSTTGKSVDDVLAAYEVAYGGFPGTPYWAHSYDATTLLLNAIEIVAGEDDGKLYVDRAALRRELHHTSGFQGLLGTLTCDEFGDCGTGRINIYHHTDLNITDPAQLPIVYRFTP
;
A
#
# COMPACT_ATOMS: atom_id res chain seq x y z
N MET A 1 55.49 -48.10 12.55
CA MET A 1 56.00 -48.09 13.93
C MET A 1 54.80 -47.85 14.84
N LYS A 2 54.34 -48.89 15.54
CA LYS A 2 54.27 -49.02 17.02
C LYS A 2 53.35 -47.97 17.67
N HIS A 3 52.36 -48.23 18.52
CA HIS A 3 51.73 -49.41 19.15
C HIS A 3 50.44 -48.85 19.84
N ILE A 4 49.24 -49.43 19.63
CA ILE A 4 48.50 -50.39 20.50
C ILE A 4 47.97 -49.86 21.85
N ARG A 5 46.63 -49.95 22.04
CA ARG A 5 45.86 -50.69 23.07
C ARG A 5 44.35 -50.47 22.77
N ILE A 6 43.57 -51.39 22.20
CA ILE A 6 42.97 -52.66 22.70
C ILE A 6 42.45 -52.57 24.15
N ILE A 7 41.13 -52.55 24.32
CA ILE A 7 40.36 -53.50 25.16
C ILE A 7 39.02 -53.80 24.46
N VAL A 8 38.78 -55.10 24.24
CA VAL A 8 37.51 -55.75 23.91
C VAL A 8 36.98 -56.37 25.20
N VAL A 9 35.70 -56.18 25.55
CA VAL A 9 34.94 -57.14 26.36
C VAL A 9 33.49 -57.22 25.85
N ILE A 10 33.08 -58.46 25.60
CA ILE A 10 31.78 -58.96 25.15
C ILE A 10 30.81 -59.07 26.33
N ALA A 11 29.52 -58.75 26.15
CA ALA A 11 28.41 -59.47 26.80
C ALA A 11 27.07 -59.19 26.12
N LEU A 12 26.42 -60.24 25.62
CA LEU A 12 24.99 -60.28 25.31
C LEU A 12 24.17 -60.07 26.59
N ALA A 13 23.13 -59.25 26.50
CA ALA A 13 21.90 -59.44 27.29
C ALA A 13 20.73 -58.85 26.51
N ALA A 14 19.79 -59.72 26.13
CA ALA A 14 18.49 -59.36 25.62
C ALA A 14 17.70 -58.61 26.69
N GLY A 15 17.13 -57.47 26.33
CA GLY A 15 16.20 -56.72 27.16
C GLY A 15 15.33 -55.85 26.27
N LEU A 16 14.07 -56.24 26.10
CA LEU A 16 13.02 -55.40 25.53
C LEU A 16 13.01 -54.04 26.26
N MET A 17 13.23 -52.95 25.54
CA MET A 17 12.67 -51.65 25.89
C MET A 17 12.31 -50.90 24.61
N TRP A 18 11.07 -50.47 24.53
CA TRP A 18 10.60 -49.45 23.61
C TRP A 18 11.55 -48.25 23.61
N ASN A 19 11.89 -47.75 22.42
CA ASN A 19 12.32 -46.37 22.30
C ASN A 19 11.82 -45.77 20.99
N CYS A 20 11.05 -44.68 21.14
CA CYS A 20 10.67 -43.76 20.08
C CYS A 20 11.92 -43.03 19.55
N GLY A 21 12.01 -42.80 18.25
CA GLY A 21 13.09 -42.03 17.64
C GLY A 21 12.89 -41.88 16.14
N GLY A 22 12.59 -40.67 15.68
CA GLY A 22 12.08 -40.37 14.35
C GLY A 22 13.06 -40.53 13.18
N GLU A 23 12.47 -40.69 11.99
CA GLU A 23 13.10 -40.35 10.72
C GLU A 23 12.58 -38.99 10.25
N ARG A 24 13.53 -38.12 9.92
CA ARG A 24 13.32 -36.81 9.28
C ARG A 24 12.88 -37.02 7.84
N VAL A 25 11.85 -36.28 7.40
CA VAL A 25 11.60 -36.02 5.97
C VAL A 25 11.95 -34.56 5.70
N THR A 26 12.80 -34.37 4.69
CA THR A 26 13.39 -33.11 4.24
C THR A 26 12.53 -32.40 3.20
N GLN A 27 12.48 -31.06 3.34
CA GLN A 27 12.35 -30.02 2.31
C GLN A 27 11.18 -30.03 1.30
N SER A 28 10.36 -28.98 1.38
CA SER A 28 9.90 -28.23 0.21
C SER A 28 10.18 -26.74 0.43
N GLU A 29 10.59 -26.07 -0.64
CA GLU A 29 11.23 -24.76 -0.72
C GLU A 29 10.30 -23.60 -0.31
N PHE A 30 10.90 -22.56 0.32
CA PHE A 30 10.61 -21.11 0.31
C PHE A 30 10.89 -20.47 1.70
N GLY A 31 11.75 -19.45 1.72
CA GLY A 31 12.00 -18.54 2.85
C GLY A 31 13.33 -18.74 3.60
N THR A 32 14.15 -17.69 3.66
CA THR A 32 15.51 -17.63 4.22
C THR A 32 15.65 -18.12 5.67
N GLU A 33 16.68 -18.95 5.91
CA GLU A 33 17.07 -19.57 7.18
C GLU A 33 17.52 -18.55 8.25
N GLU A 34 16.66 -18.20 9.21
CA GLU A 34 17.19 -18.01 10.59
C GLU A 34 16.22 -18.19 11.78
N GLN A 35 14.91 -18.42 11.61
CA GLN A 35 14.00 -18.45 12.77
C GLN A 35 13.02 -19.62 12.89
N ILE A 36 13.11 -20.64 12.04
CA ILE A 36 12.24 -21.81 12.15
C ILE A 36 12.84 -22.79 13.18
N GLY A 37 12.17 -22.98 14.32
CA GLY A 37 12.43 -24.09 15.25
C GLY A 37 13.31 -23.83 16.47
N ARG A 38 13.61 -22.57 16.83
CA ARG A 38 14.28 -22.25 18.11
C ARG A 38 13.28 -21.79 19.18
N PRO A 39 13.34 -22.31 20.43
CA PRO A 39 12.59 -21.73 21.54
C PRO A 39 13.21 -20.37 21.92
N LEU A 40 12.55 -19.28 21.55
CA LEU A 40 12.90 -17.91 21.96
C LEU A 40 12.41 -17.66 23.41
N SER A 41 12.98 -18.39 24.37
CA SER A 41 12.62 -18.27 25.79
C SER A 41 13.22 -17.04 26.48
N LYS A 42 13.50 -15.93 25.76
CA LYS A 42 14.24 -14.78 26.31
C LYS A 42 13.74 -13.39 25.93
N LEU A 43 12.54 -13.22 25.37
CA LEU A 43 12.07 -11.89 24.92
C LEU A 43 10.79 -11.33 25.55
N VAL A 44 10.15 -11.98 26.53
CA VAL A 44 9.01 -11.35 27.22
C VAL A 44 9.13 -11.54 28.72
N ALA A 45 9.70 -10.54 29.37
CA ALA A 45 9.35 -10.21 30.74
C ALA A 45 8.46 -8.97 30.65
N HIS A 46 7.15 -9.12 30.86
CA HIS A 46 6.27 -8.18 31.55
C HIS A 46 4.80 -8.58 31.41
N GLY A 47 4.10 -8.62 32.55
CA GLY A 47 2.80 -7.95 32.70
C GLY A 47 1.53 -8.69 32.27
N ASP A 48 1.38 -9.02 30.99
CA ASP A 48 0.07 -9.31 30.41
C ASP A 48 0.00 -10.73 29.81
N ALA A 49 -1.18 -11.33 29.83
CA ALA A 49 -1.43 -12.64 29.23
C ALA A 49 -1.19 -12.56 27.71
N VAL A 50 -0.02 -13.02 27.25
CA VAL A 50 0.33 -13.01 25.82
C VAL A 50 -0.60 -13.97 25.06
N GLN A 51 -1.48 -13.44 24.20
CA GLN A 51 -2.39 -14.25 23.36
C GLN A 51 -1.70 -14.72 22.08
N ALA A 52 -2.02 -15.95 21.66
CA ALA A 52 -1.85 -16.45 20.31
C ALA A 52 -3.21 -16.52 19.62
N ILE A 53 -3.24 -16.38 18.29
CA ILE A 53 -4.49 -16.55 17.53
C ILE A 53 -4.32 -17.68 16.52
N VAL A 54 -5.32 -18.52 16.40
CA VAL A 54 -5.31 -19.68 15.51
C VAL A 54 -6.34 -19.47 14.41
N ARG A 55 -5.90 -19.53 13.15
CA ARG A 55 -6.77 -19.71 11.98
C ARG A 55 -6.77 -21.18 11.61
N ALA A 56 -7.85 -21.90 11.84
CA ALA A 56 -7.92 -23.31 11.48
C ALA A 56 -8.87 -23.51 10.30
N THR A 57 -8.46 -24.30 9.31
CA THR A 57 -9.35 -24.80 8.26
C THR A 57 -9.62 -26.27 8.52
N VAL A 58 -10.89 -26.62 8.78
CA VAL A 58 -11.33 -27.99 8.99
C VAL A 58 -12.00 -28.48 7.71
N HIS A 59 -11.48 -29.58 7.16
CA HIS A 59 -12.03 -30.18 5.94
C HIS A 59 -12.08 -31.70 6.03
N ARG A 60 -12.95 -32.29 5.20
CA ARG A 60 -13.06 -33.73 4.99
C ARG A 60 -12.86 -33.99 3.51
N ASP A 61 -11.83 -34.76 3.17
CA ASP A 61 -11.49 -35.08 1.78
C ASP A 61 -11.35 -33.83 0.88
N GLY A 62 -10.85 -32.72 1.44
CA GLY A 62 -10.68 -31.43 0.75
C GLY A 62 -11.93 -30.55 0.69
N ALA A 63 -13.08 -31.02 1.16
CA ALA A 63 -14.29 -30.21 1.26
C ALA A 63 -14.40 -29.55 2.65
N PRO A 64 -14.75 -28.24 2.73
CA PRO A 64 -14.88 -27.54 4.00
C PRO A 64 -15.99 -28.13 4.87
N VAL A 65 -15.79 -28.11 6.19
CA VAL A 65 -16.77 -28.57 7.18
C VAL A 65 -17.34 -27.36 7.91
N SER A 66 -18.58 -26.98 7.60
CA SER A 66 -19.30 -25.87 8.25
C SER A 66 -19.98 -26.28 9.56
N GLY A 67 -20.04 -25.35 10.52
CA GLY A 67 -20.75 -25.48 11.78
C GLY A 67 -20.14 -26.46 12.78
N ALA A 68 -18.88 -26.85 12.61
CA ALA A 68 -18.17 -27.69 13.57
C ALA A 68 -17.58 -26.84 14.70
N THR A 69 -17.71 -27.30 15.94
CA THR A 69 -17.05 -26.70 17.10
C THR A 69 -15.62 -27.23 17.18
N LEU A 70 -14.64 -26.36 17.02
CA LEU A 70 -13.22 -26.63 17.16
C LEU A 70 -12.73 -26.17 18.53
N GLU A 71 -12.18 -27.08 19.33
CA GLU A 71 -11.70 -26.80 20.68
C GLU A 71 -10.21 -27.10 20.82
N PHE A 72 -9.49 -26.27 21.59
CA PHE A 72 -8.07 -26.41 21.88
C PHE A 72 -7.80 -26.58 23.38
N SER A 73 -6.75 -27.34 23.66
CA SER A 73 -6.18 -27.53 24.99
C SER A 73 -4.66 -27.46 24.94
N ARG A 74 -4.02 -26.99 26.01
CA ARG A 74 -2.56 -27.02 26.14
C ARG A 74 -2.12 -28.43 26.54
N SER A 75 -1.19 -29.00 25.78
CA SER A 75 -0.66 -30.34 26.05
C SER A 75 0.29 -30.31 27.24
N ILE A 76 -0.12 -30.89 28.37
CA ILE A 76 0.72 -31.04 29.57
C ILE A 76 0.91 -32.54 29.85
N ALA A 77 2.17 -32.97 29.93
CA ALA A 77 2.49 -34.39 30.14
C ALA A 77 1.92 -34.90 31.47
N GLY A 78 1.13 -35.98 31.41
CA GLY A 78 0.51 -36.60 32.59
C GLY A 78 -0.75 -35.90 33.10
N GLN A 79 -1.26 -34.88 32.41
CA GLN A 79 -2.54 -34.24 32.72
C GLN A 79 -3.56 -34.54 31.62
N ALA A 80 -4.83 -34.65 32.01
CA ALA A 80 -5.93 -34.76 31.05
C ALA A 80 -6.07 -33.43 30.27
N PRO A 81 -6.39 -33.45 28.97
CA PRO A 81 -6.65 -32.25 28.21
C PRO A 81 -7.83 -31.49 28.82
N ASP A 82 -7.62 -30.20 29.08
CA ASP A 82 -8.66 -29.26 29.46
C ASP A 82 -8.93 -28.34 28.27
N TYR A 83 -10.03 -28.58 27.55
CA TYR A 83 -10.38 -27.85 26.33
C TYR A 83 -11.13 -26.58 26.70
N HIS A 84 -10.44 -25.44 26.67
CA HIS A 84 -10.95 -24.16 27.20
C HIS A 84 -10.97 -23.03 26.18
N TRP A 85 -10.40 -23.26 24.99
CA TRP A 85 -10.50 -22.34 23.87
C TRP A 85 -11.29 -23.01 22.76
N SER A 86 -12.25 -22.31 22.18
CA SER A 86 -13.10 -22.86 21.13
C SER A 86 -13.42 -21.81 20.08
N GLY A 87 -13.73 -22.26 18.87
CA GLY A 87 -14.30 -21.47 17.78
C GLY A 87 -15.22 -22.36 16.94
N THR A 88 -16.07 -21.75 16.12
CA THR A 88 -16.97 -22.49 15.22
C THR A 88 -16.52 -22.30 13.78
N THR A 89 -16.62 -23.34 12.96
CA THR A 89 -16.28 -23.23 11.55
C THR A 89 -17.38 -22.54 10.74
N ASP A 90 -16.98 -21.61 9.87
CA ASP A 90 -17.84 -20.96 8.87
C ASP A 90 -18.14 -21.89 7.67
N ASP A 91 -18.85 -21.38 6.67
CA ASP A 91 -19.21 -22.12 5.46
C ASP A 91 -18.00 -22.56 4.60
N HIS A 92 -16.84 -21.95 4.82
CA HIS A 92 -15.56 -22.29 4.20
C HIS A 92 -14.70 -23.19 5.09
N GLY A 93 -15.24 -23.66 6.22
CA GLY A 93 -14.56 -24.53 7.16
C GLY A 93 -13.53 -23.80 8.03
N HIS A 94 -13.54 -22.47 8.07
CA HIS A 94 -12.61 -21.68 8.86
C HIS A 94 -13.12 -21.43 10.27
N ALA A 95 -12.27 -21.67 11.28
CA ALA A 95 -12.53 -21.29 12.65
C ALA A 95 -11.38 -20.43 13.20
N TRP A 96 -11.74 -19.41 13.98
CA TRP A 96 -10.80 -18.52 14.67
C TRP A 96 -10.81 -18.82 16.16
N VAL A 97 -9.63 -19.05 16.75
CA VAL A 97 -9.53 -19.36 18.19
C VAL A 97 -8.47 -18.50 18.85
N GLU A 98 -8.89 -17.69 19.83
CA GLU A 98 -8.00 -16.88 20.66
C GLU A 98 -7.50 -17.68 21.86
N ILE A 99 -6.21 -17.98 21.89
CA ILE A 99 -5.58 -18.78 22.94
C ILE A 99 -4.84 -17.85 23.90
N LYS A 100 -5.40 -17.69 25.09
CA LYS A 100 -4.80 -16.95 26.22
C LYS A 100 -3.76 -17.82 26.93
N SER A 101 -2.63 -18.11 26.27
CA SER A 101 -1.55 -18.94 26.84
C SER A 101 -0.26 -18.84 26.02
N GLY A 102 0.87 -19.07 26.69
CA GLY A 102 2.22 -18.93 26.14
C GLY A 102 2.71 -20.08 25.25
N ASN A 103 3.97 -20.01 24.85
CA ASN A 103 4.62 -21.01 23.98
C ASN A 103 4.41 -22.45 24.47
N GLY A 104 4.11 -23.36 23.54
CA GLY A 104 3.97 -24.78 23.85
C GLY A 104 3.32 -25.58 22.74
N TYR A 105 3.07 -26.85 23.05
CA TYR A 105 2.28 -27.75 22.20
C TYR A 105 0.84 -27.81 22.68
N TYR A 106 -0.06 -27.89 21.72
CA TYR A 106 -1.49 -27.88 21.91
C TYR A 106 -2.11 -29.12 21.26
N GLN A 107 -3.33 -29.41 21.67
CA GLN A 107 -4.17 -30.44 21.10
C GLN A 107 -5.47 -29.77 20.66
N ALA A 108 -6.05 -30.25 19.56
CA ALA A 108 -7.32 -29.77 19.05
C ALA A 108 -8.28 -30.95 18.87
N ARG A 109 -9.58 -30.68 19.01
CA ARG A 109 -10.64 -31.60 18.60
C ARG A 109 -11.74 -30.82 17.90
N ALA A 110 -12.32 -31.41 16.86
CA ALA A 110 -13.49 -30.88 16.19
C ALA A 110 -14.68 -31.79 16.51
N SER A 111 -15.82 -31.19 16.82
CA SER A 111 -17.07 -31.89 17.03
C SER A 111 -18.21 -31.26 16.22
N GLN A 112 -19.16 -32.08 15.78
CA GLN A 112 -20.36 -31.65 15.08
C GLN A 112 -21.54 -32.41 15.66
N ASP A 113 -22.62 -31.70 15.98
CA ASP A 113 -23.80 -32.25 16.67
C ASP A 113 -23.44 -33.04 17.95
N GLY A 114 -22.39 -32.59 18.67
CA GLY A 114 -21.92 -33.23 19.90
C GLY A 114 -21.10 -34.51 19.69
N VAL A 115 -20.78 -34.89 18.45
CA VAL A 115 -19.95 -36.05 18.11
C VAL A 115 -18.56 -35.58 17.67
N GLU A 116 -17.50 -36.14 18.24
CA GLU A 116 -16.13 -35.87 17.79
C GLU A 116 -15.95 -36.40 16.36
N ILE A 117 -15.54 -35.51 15.46
CA ILE A 117 -15.29 -35.82 14.04
C ILE A 117 -13.80 -35.79 13.70
N GLY A 118 -12.95 -35.23 14.56
CA GLY A 118 -11.50 -35.23 14.38
C GLY A 118 -10.75 -34.79 15.62
N SER A 119 -9.51 -35.26 15.77
CA SER A 119 -8.61 -34.85 16.85
C SER A 119 -7.15 -34.83 16.40
N TRP A 120 -6.40 -33.87 16.92
CA TRP A 120 -5.03 -33.57 16.53
C TRP A 120 -4.20 -33.24 17.77
N SER A 121 -2.93 -33.64 17.77
CA SER A 121 -2.02 -33.46 18.90
C SER A 121 -0.69 -32.86 18.45
N SER A 122 0.06 -32.33 19.42
CA SER A 122 1.39 -31.73 19.18
C SER A 122 1.38 -30.56 18.19
N ILE A 123 0.33 -29.74 18.23
CA ILE A 123 0.21 -28.53 17.42
C ILE A 123 1.06 -27.43 18.06
N PRO A 124 2.11 -26.90 17.41
CA PRO A 124 2.91 -25.83 18.00
C PRO A 124 2.15 -24.50 17.89
N ILE A 125 1.89 -23.85 19.03
CA ILE A 125 1.28 -22.52 19.06
C ILE A 125 2.14 -21.61 19.93
N ASN A 126 2.58 -20.49 19.36
CA ASN A 126 3.49 -19.54 19.98
C ASN A 126 2.77 -18.25 20.36
N ALA A 127 3.12 -17.72 21.52
CA ALA A 127 2.54 -16.49 22.05
C ALA A 127 2.98 -15.30 21.19
N GLY A 128 2.05 -14.39 20.87
CA GLY A 128 2.34 -13.23 20.03
C GLY A 128 2.37 -13.53 18.52
N TYR A 129 1.99 -14.75 18.12
CA TYR A 129 1.88 -15.14 16.73
C TYR A 129 0.43 -15.51 16.38
N GLU A 130 0.08 -15.27 15.13
CA GLU A 130 -1.01 -15.96 14.44
C GLU A 130 -0.46 -17.28 13.88
N VAL A 131 -1.23 -18.37 14.02
CA VAL A 131 -0.88 -19.70 13.52
C VAL A 131 -2.00 -20.19 12.60
N MET A 132 -1.68 -20.38 11.33
CA MET A 132 -2.60 -20.99 10.36
C MET A 132 -2.44 -22.50 10.40
N LEU A 133 -3.56 -23.20 10.55
CA LEU A 133 -3.65 -24.65 10.66
C LEU A 133 -4.56 -25.22 9.57
N ASP A 134 -4.09 -26.27 8.93
CA ASP A 134 -4.91 -27.17 8.13
C ASP A 134 -5.20 -28.44 8.95
N LEU A 135 -6.48 -28.71 9.19
CA LEU A 135 -6.97 -29.77 10.08
C LEU A 135 -7.85 -30.76 9.29
N PRO A 136 -7.26 -31.65 8.47
CA PRO A 136 -8.00 -32.69 7.76
C PRO A 136 -8.57 -33.72 8.74
N ILE A 137 -9.86 -34.00 8.63
CA ILE A 137 -10.53 -35.07 9.37
C ILE A 137 -9.92 -36.43 9.00
N GLY A 138 -9.46 -37.18 10.01
CA GLY A 138 -8.74 -38.45 9.83
C GLY A 138 -7.26 -38.29 9.42
N GLY A 139 -6.78 -37.04 9.27
CA GLY A 139 -5.40 -36.72 8.94
C GLY A 139 -4.61 -36.09 10.10
N ARG A 140 -3.41 -35.59 9.79
CA ARG A 140 -2.56 -34.85 10.74
C ARG A 140 -2.77 -33.35 10.57
N ALA A 141 -2.62 -32.60 11.66
CA ALA A 141 -2.60 -31.15 11.60
C ALA A 141 -1.34 -30.68 10.87
N HIS A 142 -1.49 -29.74 9.95
CA HIS A 142 -0.38 -29.04 9.32
C HIS A 142 -0.41 -27.58 9.73
N VAL A 143 0.74 -27.05 10.15
CA VAL A 143 0.91 -25.60 10.26
C VAL A 143 1.19 -25.09 8.86
N THR A 144 0.23 -24.36 8.29
CA THR A 144 0.34 -23.80 6.94
C THR A 144 1.00 -22.42 6.94
N GLY A 145 1.12 -21.79 8.10
CA GLY A 145 1.99 -20.64 8.32
C GLY A 145 1.93 -20.07 9.74
N SER A 146 2.83 -19.16 10.04
CA SER A 146 2.81 -18.37 11.28
C SER A 146 3.40 -16.99 11.06
N SER A 147 2.79 -15.97 11.65
CA SER A 147 3.21 -14.56 11.53
C SER A 147 3.12 -13.88 12.90
N MET A 148 3.99 -12.91 13.18
CA MET A 148 3.77 -12.02 14.33
C MET A 148 2.43 -11.31 14.12
N ARG A 149 1.58 -11.26 15.17
CA ARG A 149 0.18 -10.77 15.17
C ARG A 149 -0.22 -9.98 13.92
N SER A 150 -0.56 -10.68 12.85
CA SER A 150 -1.18 -10.11 11.65
C SER A 150 -2.68 -10.00 11.81
N LEU A 151 -3.28 -10.84 12.66
CA LEU A 151 -4.69 -10.76 12.98
C LEU A 151 -5.00 -9.61 13.93
N VAL A 152 -5.89 -8.73 13.47
CA VAL A 152 -6.56 -7.71 14.26
C VAL A 152 -7.96 -8.22 14.61
N VAL A 153 -8.32 -8.13 15.88
CA VAL A 153 -9.65 -8.49 16.39
C VAL A 153 -10.36 -7.21 16.77
N ILE A 154 -11.50 -6.96 16.14
CA ILE A 154 -12.37 -5.81 16.38
C ILE A 154 -13.58 -6.33 17.15
N GLY A 155 -13.76 -5.85 18.38
CA GLY A 155 -14.82 -6.28 19.27
C GLY A 155 -16.22 -5.86 18.80
N GLU A 156 -17.26 -6.51 19.31
CA GLU A 156 -18.65 -6.17 19.03
C GLU A 156 -18.90 -4.66 19.27
N GLY A 157 -19.37 -3.97 18.22
CA GLY A 157 -19.63 -2.53 18.24
C GLY A 157 -18.39 -1.63 18.15
N GLU A 158 -17.17 -2.17 18.13
CA GLU A 158 -15.95 -1.40 17.85
C GLU A 158 -15.83 -1.09 16.35
N ALA A 159 -15.18 0.02 16.01
CA ALA A 159 -15.02 0.44 14.62
C ALA A 159 -13.75 -0.16 13.98
N VAL A 160 -13.85 -0.49 12.69
CA VAL A 160 -12.71 -0.77 11.81
C VAL A 160 -11.83 0.48 11.72
N GLN A 161 -10.56 0.36 12.09
CA GLN A 161 -9.65 1.51 12.14
C GLN A 161 -8.80 1.62 10.87
N ILE A 162 -8.89 2.76 10.17
CA ILE A 162 -7.94 3.16 9.13
C ILE A 162 -7.33 4.52 9.45
N ARG A 163 -6.23 4.89 8.79
CA ARG A 163 -5.57 6.19 8.97
C ARG A 163 -5.33 6.87 7.63
N SER A 164 -5.26 8.19 7.64
CA SER A 164 -4.74 8.97 6.51
C SER A 164 -3.43 9.65 6.89
N LEU A 165 -2.47 9.61 5.97
CA LEU A 165 -1.14 10.18 6.11
C LEU A 165 -0.89 11.13 4.93
N LEU A 166 -1.50 12.31 4.95
CA LEU A 166 -1.52 13.26 3.84
C LEU A 166 -0.72 14.51 4.16
N THR A 167 -0.69 15.49 3.24
CA THR A 167 -0.07 16.79 3.51
C THR A 167 -1.14 17.86 3.69
N HIS A 168 -1.04 18.69 4.74
CA HIS A 168 -2.05 19.73 5.04
C HIS A 168 -1.49 21.14 5.13
N THR A 169 -0.19 21.28 5.44
CA THR A 169 0.46 22.59 5.60
C THR A 169 1.31 22.99 4.39
N ILE A 170 2.04 22.04 3.80
CA ILE A 170 2.86 22.20 2.59
C ILE A 170 2.19 21.43 1.46
N ALA A 171 2.18 21.95 0.24
CA ALA A 171 1.44 21.36 -0.89
C ALA A 171 -0.02 21.01 -0.51
N ALA A 172 -0.66 21.86 0.29
CA ALA A 172 -1.99 21.63 0.87
C ALA A 172 -3.08 21.46 -0.20
N SER A 173 -2.86 22.05 -1.39
CA SER A 173 -3.67 21.89 -2.61
C SER A 173 -3.88 20.41 -2.98
N LEU A 174 -2.93 19.54 -2.66
CA LEU A 174 -3.03 18.09 -2.88
C LEU A 174 -3.80 17.38 -1.76
N GLY A 175 -3.43 17.60 -0.51
CA GLY A 175 -3.89 16.74 0.58
C GLY A 175 -5.24 17.11 1.19
N VAL A 176 -5.64 18.39 1.17
CA VAL A 176 -6.95 18.80 1.74
C VAL A 176 -8.12 18.24 0.93
N PRO A 177 -8.19 18.40 -0.41
CA PRO A 177 -9.28 17.79 -1.20
C PRO A 177 -9.23 16.27 -1.17
N SER A 178 -8.03 15.69 -1.10
CA SER A 178 -7.82 14.24 -0.95
C SER A 178 -8.44 13.74 0.36
N ARG A 179 -8.19 14.41 1.49
CA ARG A 179 -8.77 14.04 2.80
C ARG A 179 -10.31 14.06 2.76
N HIS A 180 -10.89 15.12 2.19
CA HIS A 180 -12.34 15.22 2.03
C HIS A 180 -12.93 14.07 1.19
N ALA A 181 -12.23 13.65 0.14
CA ALA A 181 -12.66 12.50 -0.65
C ALA A 181 -12.53 11.16 0.10
N ILE A 182 -11.54 11.00 1.00
CA ILE A 182 -11.45 9.83 1.90
C ILE A 182 -12.66 9.81 2.86
N GLU A 183 -13.00 10.96 3.45
CA GLU A 183 -14.15 11.09 4.35
C GLU A 183 -15.45 10.71 3.65
N LEU A 184 -15.67 11.18 2.41
CA LEU A 184 -16.82 10.79 1.58
C LEU A 184 -16.80 9.31 1.22
N ALA A 185 -15.64 8.74 0.88
CA ALA A 185 -15.52 7.32 0.56
C ALA A 185 -15.88 6.44 1.77
N VAL A 186 -15.42 6.79 2.97
CA VAL A 186 -15.79 6.09 4.21
C VAL A 186 -17.29 6.18 4.46
N GLN A 187 -17.87 7.38 4.29
CA GLN A 187 -19.31 7.59 4.46
C GLN A 187 -20.15 6.78 3.45
N ASP A 188 -19.75 6.79 2.18
CA ASP A 188 -20.48 6.13 1.10
C ASP A 188 -20.33 4.60 1.14
N PHE A 189 -19.19 4.09 1.60
CA PHE A 189 -18.96 2.65 1.79
C PHE A 189 -19.81 2.09 2.94
N GLY A 190 -19.88 2.82 4.06
CA GLY A 190 -20.72 2.45 5.19
C GLY A 190 -20.09 1.41 6.13
N LEU A 191 -20.85 0.38 6.50
CA LEU A 191 -20.45 -0.60 7.50
C LEU A 191 -19.73 -1.79 6.85
N ILE A 192 -18.69 -2.30 7.51
CA ILE A 192 -18.06 -3.59 7.17
C ILE A 192 -18.55 -4.62 8.17
N HIS A 193 -19.34 -5.60 7.71
CA HIS A 193 -19.91 -6.65 8.58
C HIS A 193 -20.59 -6.08 9.84
N GLY A 194 -21.32 -4.96 9.69
CA GLY A 194 -21.99 -4.28 10.80
C GLY A 194 -21.12 -3.35 11.65
N HIS A 195 -19.80 -3.34 11.45
CA HIS A 195 -18.87 -2.42 12.13
C HIS A 195 -18.72 -1.12 11.34
N ALA A 196 -18.77 0.01 12.05
CA ALA A 196 -18.45 1.31 11.46
C ALA A 196 -16.96 1.37 11.07
N VAL A 197 -16.62 2.21 10.09
CA VAL A 197 -15.23 2.55 9.78
C VAL A 197 -14.88 3.87 10.43
N GLU A 198 -13.80 3.89 11.20
CA GLU A 198 -13.25 5.10 11.81
C GLU A 198 -11.98 5.51 11.06
N LEU A 199 -12.07 6.64 10.36
CA LEU A 199 -10.92 7.39 9.91
C LEU A 199 -10.40 8.21 11.09
N GLY A 200 -9.24 7.83 11.64
CA GLY A 200 -8.59 8.62 12.68
C GLY A 200 -8.22 10.04 12.19
N GLU A 201 -7.77 10.90 13.10
CA GLU A 201 -7.28 12.23 12.71
C GLU A 201 -6.21 12.11 11.62
N SER A 202 -6.37 12.88 10.54
CA SER A 202 -5.42 12.87 9.43
C SER A 202 -4.08 13.42 9.89
N ILE A 203 -3.01 12.68 9.64
CA ILE A 203 -1.66 13.04 10.07
C ILE A 203 -0.97 13.84 8.96
N ASP A 204 -0.49 15.04 9.29
CA ASP A 204 0.23 15.89 8.35
C ASP A 204 1.69 15.45 8.17
N THR A 205 2.06 15.11 6.95
CA THR A 205 3.42 14.74 6.54
C THR A 205 4.32 15.94 6.25
N GLY A 206 3.74 17.15 6.08
CA GLY A 206 4.47 18.32 5.61
C GLY A 206 5.17 18.10 4.26
N CYS A 207 4.66 17.18 3.43
CA CYS A 207 5.22 16.80 2.13
C CYS A 207 6.73 16.46 2.20
N GLY A 208 7.16 15.83 3.30
CA GLY A 208 8.57 15.56 3.56
C GLY A 208 8.85 14.23 4.27
N PRO A 209 10.10 13.73 4.19
CA PRO A 209 10.47 12.44 4.74
C PRO A 209 10.35 12.37 6.28
N GLU A 210 10.64 13.47 6.99
CA GLU A 210 10.53 13.51 8.46
C GLU A 210 9.08 13.32 8.93
N GLY A 211 8.13 14.07 8.35
CA GLY A 211 6.71 13.92 8.67
C GLY A 211 6.14 12.59 8.19
N GLY A 212 6.60 12.06 7.05
CA GLY A 212 6.28 10.71 6.59
C GLY A 212 6.69 9.64 7.60
N HIS A 213 7.94 9.69 8.08
CA HIS A 213 8.45 8.75 9.08
C HIS A 213 7.70 8.86 10.41
N HIS A 214 7.61 10.06 10.99
CA HIS A 214 6.96 10.25 12.28
C HIS A 214 5.47 9.90 12.24
N GLY A 215 4.78 10.22 11.15
CA GLY A 215 3.39 9.81 10.99
C GLY A 215 3.23 8.29 10.89
N ALA A 216 4.13 7.61 10.18
CA ALA A 216 4.15 6.15 10.14
C ALA A 216 4.42 5.53 11.51
N GLU A 217 5.41 6.04 12.27
CA GLU A 217 5.70 5.61 13.65
C GLU A 217 4.46 5.76 14.54
N HIS A 218 3.77 6.91 14.47
CA HIS A 218 2.56 7.14 15.25
C HIS A 218 1.41 6.19 14.87
N ILE A 219 1.24 5.90 13.58
CA ILE A 219 0.18 4.98 13.12
C ILE A 219 0.41 3.56 13.67
N ILE A 220 1.65 3.06 13.64
CA ILE A 220 1.95 1.68 14.05
C ILE A 220 1.85 1.47 15.57
N GLU A 221 1.82 2.55 16.36
CA GLU A 221 1.55 2.48 17.81
C GLU A 221 0.14 1.94 18.12
N ASN A 222 -0.82 2.11 17.19
CA ASN A 222 -2.16 1.56 17.36
C ASN A 222 -2.28 0.18 16.66
N PRO A 223 -2.34 -0.93 17.43
CA PRO A 223 -2.45 -2.27 16.85
C PRO A 223 -3.80 -2.55 16.18
N GLN A 224 -4.80 -1.67 16.30
CA GLN A 224 -6.11 -1.84 15.68
C GLN A 224 -6.16 -1.32 14.23
N VAL A 225 -5.20 -0.52 13.78
CA VAL A 225 -5.19 0.03 12.41
C VAL A 225 -5.02 -1.11 11.39
N LEU A 226 -5.80 -1.10 10.31
CA LEU A 226 -5.70 -2.11 9.24
C LEU A 226 -4.93 -1.63 8.02
N GLY A 227 -5.02 -0.34 7.70
CA GLY A 227 -4.35 0.24 6.55
C GLY A 227 -4.31 1.76 6.59
N VAL A 228 -3.53 2.31 5.67
CA VAL A 228 -3.25 3.75 5.56
C VAL A 228 -3.57 4.22 4.15
N ILE A 229 -4.27 5.34 4.02
CA ILE A 229 -4.39 6.08 2.76
C ILE A 229 -3.35 7.20 2.76
N GLY A 230 -2.39 7.12 1.86
CA GLY A 230 -1.26 8.05 1.81
C GLY A 230 -0.02 7.48 1.11
N THR A 231 1.03 8.26 0.93
CA THR A 231 1.09 9.70 1.24
C THR A 231 0.64 10.55 0.06
N SER A 232 0.54 11.88 0.25
CA SER A 232 0.37 12.81 -0.88
C SER A 232 1.65 12.96 -1.72
N CYS A 233 2.81 13.08 -1.06
CA CYS A 233 4.09 13.37 -1.71
C CYS A 233 5.05 12.17 -1.67
N SER A 234 5.66 11.84 -2.81
CA SER A 234 6.58 10.70 -2.92
C SER A 234 7.74 10.78 -1.90
N GLY A 235 8.26 11.97 -1.62
CA GLY A 235 9.27 12.18 -0.59
C GLY A 235 8.86 11.76 0.83
N ALA A 236 7.58 11.90 1.19
CA ALA A 236 7.07 11.40 2.45
C ALA A 236 6.92 9.87 2.44
N ALA A 237 6.50 9.30 1.30
CA ALA A 237 6.30 7.86 1.18
C ALA A 237 7.60 7.07 1.27
N VAL A 238 8.71 7.56 0.70
CA VAL A 238 10.02 6.90 0.81
C VAL A 238 10.41 6.61 2.27
N ALA A 239 10.02 7.49 3.20
CA ALA A 239 10.28 7.30 4.63
C ALA A 239 9.17 6.54 5.37
N ALA A 240 7.90 6.67 4.94
CA ALA A 240 6.76 6.05 5.59
C ALA A 240 6.58 4.56 5.21
N SER A 241 6.76 4.22 3.93
CA SER A 241 6.51 2.88 3.39
C SER A 241 7.34 1.77 4.04
N PRO A 242 8.65 1.92 4.36
CA PRO A 242 9.39 0.87 5.07
C PRO A 242 8.80 0.58 6.46
N VAL A 243 8.41 1.63 7.20
CA VAL A 243 7.90 1.51 8.58
C VAL A 243 6.53 0.83 8.59
N ILE A 244 5.62 1.30 7.75
CA ILE A 244 4.27 0.72 7.63
C ILE A 244 4.35 -0.73 7.15
N SER A 245 5.13 -0.99 6.10
CA SER A 245 5.27 -2.34 5.54
C SER A 245 5.90 -3.31 6.53
N ALA A 246 6.92 -2.89 7.28
CA ALA A 246 7.57 -3.71 8.31
C ALA A 246 6.63 -4.04 9.48
N ALA A 247 5.68 -3.16 9.80
CA ALA A 247 4.63 -3.40 10.80
C ALA A 247 3.51 -4.33 10.30
N GLY A 248 3.60 -4.85 9.07
CA GLY A 248 2.60 -5.72 8.47
C GLY A 248 1.39 -4.97 7.89
N LEU A 249 1.35 -3.64 7.99
CA LEU A 249 0.28 -2.82 7.44
C LEU A 249 0.42 -2.64 5.92
N VAL A 250 -0.63 -2.09 5.32
CA VAL A 250 -0.66 -1.65 3.93
C VAL A 250 -0.86 -0.13 3.86
N MET A 251 -0.24 0.50 2.87
CA MET A 251 -0.41 1.91 2.54
C MET A 251 -0.75 2.04 1.07
N ILE A 252 -1.89 2.67 0.75
CA ILE A 252 -2.32 2.93 -0.63
C ILE A 252 -2.23 4.44 -0.89
N SER A 253 -1.32 4.84 -1.76
CA SER A 253 -1.17 6.25 -2.12
C SER A 253 -2.15 6.67 -3.22
N PRO A 254 -2.83 7.81 -3.04
CA PRO A 254 -3.63 8.41 -4.11
C PRO A 254 -2.81 9.19 -5.14
N SER A 255 -1.59 9.65 -4.82
CA SER A 255 -0.90 10.66 -5.64
C SER A 255 0.62 10.52 -5.73
N ASN A 256 1.23 9.52 -5.12
CA ASN A 256 2.67 9.28 -5.31
C ASN A 256 2.93 8.65 -6.67
N THR A 257 3.76 9.31 -7.47
CA THR A 257 4.06 8.86 -8.84
C THR A 257 5.52 8.43 -9.03
N SER A 258 6.39 8.64 -8.04
CA SER A 258 7.82 8.32 -8.16
C SER A 258 8.03 6.83 -8.50
N PRO A 259 8.87 6.49 -9.49
CA PRO A 259 9.14 5.09 -9.84
C PRO A 259 9.93 4.35 -8.76
N ALA A 260 10.58 5.07 -7.84
CA ALA A 260 11.38 4.51 -6.76
C ALA A 260 10.58 3.63 -5.78
N LEU A 261 9.27 3.89 -5.65
CA LEU A 261 8.40 3.30 -4.64
C LEU A 261 7.86 1.91 -5.02
N THR A 262 7.89 1.55 -6.30
CA THR A 262 7.30 0.29 -6.80
C THR A 262 8.21 -0.40 -7.80
N SER A 263 8.19 0.01 -9.06
CA SER A 263 8.87 -0.69 -10.14
C SER A 263 9.47 0.24 -11.19
N ASP A 264 10.42 -0.32 -11.93
CA ASP A 264 11.02 0.30 -13.13
C ASP A 264 10.20 0.07 -14.41
N LEU A 265 9.00 -0.53 -14.30
CA LEU A 265 8.16 -1.02 -15.42
C LEU A 265 8.86 -2.02 -16.37
N ALA A 266 10.06 -2.50 -16.03
CA ALA A 266 10.79 -3.54 -16.74
C ALA A 266 10.69 -4.90 -16.03
N GLY A 267 9.73 -5.03 -15.10
CA GLY A 267 9.50 -6.22 -14.29
C GLY A 267 10.43 -6.34 -13.09
N ASN A 268 11.05 -5.24 -12.63
CA ASN A 268 11.89 -5.25 -11.44
C ASN A 268 11.36 -4.30 -10.38
N ALA A 269 11.47 -4.73 -9.12
CA ALA A 269 11.28 -3.87 -7.96
C ALA A 269 12.32 -2.74 -7.98
N SER A 270 11.87 -1.55 -7.61
CA SER A 270 12.72 -0.37 -7.51
C SER A 270 13.41 -0.27 -6.14
N SER A 271 14.21 0.79 -5.93
CA SER A 271 15.09 0.91 -4.75
C SER A 271 14.37 1.01 -3.41
N ASP A 272 13.20 1.65 -3.41
CA ASP A 272 12.40 1.94 -2.20
C ASP A 272 11.09 1.12 -2.21
N TYR A 273 11.08 0.00 -2.95
CA TYR A 273 9.95 -0.91 -2.97
C TYR A 273 9.76 -1.62 -1.63
N HIS A 274 8.51 -1.60 -1.16
CA HIS A 274 8.10 -2.34 0.01
C HIS A 274 6.78 -3.07 -0.26
N PRO A 275 6.62 -4.33 0.15
CA PRO A 275 5.45 -5.15 -0.22
C PRO A 275 4.12 -4.69 0.39
N GLY A 276 4.17 -3.82 1.41
CA GLY A 276 2.98 -3.16 1.97
C GLY A 276 2.63 -1.83 1.30
N TYR A 277 3.37 -1.39 0.28
CA TYR A 277 3.10 -0.16 -0.44
C TYR A 277 2.32 -0.44 -1.72
N PHE A 278 1.29 0.37 -1.97
CA PHE A 278 0.47 0.35 -3.17
C PHE A 278 0.20 1.79 -3.60
N ARG A 279 -0.18 1.98 -4.87
CA ARG A 279 -0.75 3.24 -5.35
C ARG A 279 -1.84 3.00 -6.37
N VAL A 280 -2.82 3.88 -6.37
CA VAL A 280 -3.80 3.98 -7.47
C VAL A 280 -3.45 5.08 -8.46
N SER A 281 -2.42 5.88 -8.15
CA SER A 281 -1.84 6.85 -9.07
C SER A 281 -0.95 6.18 -10.12
N VAL A 282 -0.61 6.95 -11.13
CA VAL A 282 0.24 6.55 -12.26
C VAL A 282 1.73 6.52 -11.89
N ASN A 283 2.50 5.62 -12.50
CA ASN A 283 3.96 5.65 -12.45
C ASN A 283 4.51 6.77 -13.34
N ASP A 284 5.42 7.60 -12.83
CA ASP A 284 6.06 8.71 -13.57
C ASP A 284 6.80 8.26 -14.82
N LEU A 285 7.18 6.98 -14.94
CA LEU A 285 7.72 6.44 -16.17
C LEU A 285 6.72 6.52 -17.35
N TYR A 286 5.41 6.47 -17.08
CA TYR A 286 4.39 6.76 -18.10
C TYR A 286 4.30 8.27 -18.39
N GLN A 287 4.32 9.11 -17.34
CA GLN A 287 4.24 10.56 -17.51
C GLN A 287 5.43 11.13 -18.29
N ALA A 288 6.63 10.66 -17.97
CA ALA A 288 7.87 10.98 -18.67
C ALA A 288 7.80 10.64 -20.16
N ARG A 289 7.29 9.47 -20.52
CA ARG A 289 7.09 9.07 -21.92
C ARG A 289 6.06 9.95 -22.62
N ALA A 290 4.93 10.21 -21.98
CA ALA A 290 3.89 11.08 -22.51
C ALA A 290 4.42 12.49 -22.81
N VAL A 291 5.17 13.09 -21.86
CA VAL A 291 5.77 14.42 -22.03
C VAL A 291 6.86 14.41 -23.11
N ALA A 292 7.72 13.39 -23.13
CA ALA A 292 8.76 13.26 -24.15
C ALA A 292 8.16 13.15 -25.55
N ASP A 293 7.18 12.26 -25.74
CA ASP A 293 6.51 12.06 -27.03
C ASP A 293 5.77 13.31 -27.47
N PHE A 294 5.03 13.96 -26.57
CA PHE A 294 4.32 15.21 -26.87
C PHE A 294 5.30 16.33 -27.27
N ALA A 295 6.35 16.54 -26.48
CA ALA A 295 7.34 17.58 -26.77
C ALA A 295 8.03 17.33 -28.12
N TYR A 296 8.46 16.10 -28.40
CA TYR A 296 9.21 15.79 -29.60
C TYR A 296 8.32 15.69 -30.86
N ASN A 297 7.25 14.91 -30.79
CA ASN A 297 6.45 14.54 -31.97
C ASN A 297 5.35 15.56 -32.27
N GLU A 298 4.67 16.07 -31.25
CA GLU A 298 3.53 16.98 -31.45
C GLU A 298 3.99 18.45 -31.52
N LEU A 299 4.87 18.86 -30.62
CA LEU A 299 5.36 20.25 -30.56
C LEU A 299 6.62 20.49 -31.40
N GLY A 300 7.30 19.42 -31.84
CA GLY A 300 8.52 19.54 -32.66
C GLY A 300 9.74 20.05 -31.89
N LEU A 301 9.70 20.05 -30.55
CA LEU A 301 10.81 20.47 -29.70
C LEU A 301 11.95 19.45 -29.82
N ARG A 302 13.20 19.91 -29.87
CA ARG A 302 14.38 19.04 -29.98
C ARG A 302 15.33 19.22 -28.82
N ARG A 303 15.30 20.38 -28.18
CA ARG A 303 16.23 20.76 -27.12
C ARG A 303 15.44 21.25 -25.91
N MET A 304 15.36 20.43 -24.86
CA MET A 304 14.56 20.71 -23.66
C MET A 304 15.46 20.95 -22.45
N ALA A 305 15.07 21.86 -21.56
CA ALA A 305 15.62 21.94 -20.21
C ALA A 305 14.67 21.26 -19.20
N ALA A 306 15.21 20.81 -18.07
CA ALA A 306 14.42 20.24 -16.99
C ALA A 306 14.90 20.69 -15.61
N ILE A 307 14.00 20.75 -14.63
CA ILE A 307 14.28 21.24 -13.28
C ILE A 307 13.66 20.35 -12.20
N ASP A 308 14.39 20.11 -11.12
CA ASP A 308 13.90 19.40 -9.93
C ASP A 308 14.26 20.13 -8.62
N ASP A 309 13.56 19.81 -7.53
CA ASP A 309 13.80 20.37 -6.18
C ASP A 309 14.49 19.36 -5.23
N GLY A 310 14.89 18.20 -5.76
CA GLY A 310 15.44 17.08 -5.01
C GLY A 310 14.42 16.18 -4.30
N ASP A 311 13.11 16.45 -4.38
CA ASP A 311 12.10 15.49 -3.95
C ASP A 311 12.11 14.23 -4.84
N PRO A 312 11.90 13.02 -4.29
CA PRO A 312 11.77 11.79 -5.06
C PRO A 312 10.75 11.85 -6.22
N TYR A 313 9.70 12.68 -6.12
CA TYR A 313 8.80 12.97 -7.23
C TYR A 313 9.50 13.77 -8.33
N THR A 314 9.91 15.01 -8.02
CA THR A 314 10.40 15.96 -9.03
C THR A 314 11.69 15.46 -9.70
N MET A 315 12.60 14.88 -8.91
CA MET A 315 13.86 14.31 -9.39
C MET A 315 13.60 13.05 -10.21
N GLY A 316 12.76 12.14 -9.71
CA GLY A 316 12.45 10.88 -10.40
C GLY A 316 11.83 11.12 -11.77
N LEU A 317 10.84 12.01 -11.83
CA LEU A 317 10.17 12.39 -13.07
C LEU A 317 11.09 13.17 -14.02
N THR A 318 11.95 14.06 -13.52
CA THR A 318 12.95 14.77 -14.35
C THR A 318 13.95 13.80 -15.00
N ILE A 319 14.47 12.83 -14.24
CA ILE A 319 15.37 11.79 -14.76
C ILE A 319 14.64 10.92 -15.78
N ALA A 320 13.42 10.47 -15.46
CA ALA A 320 12.61 9.66 -16.35
C ALA A 320 12.31 10.37 -17.68
N PHE A 321 11.94 11.66 -17.63
CA PHE A 321 11.73 12.48 -18.81
C PHE A 321 13.00 12.58 -19.65
N GLY A 322 14.15 12.88 -19.02
CA GLY A 322 15.40 13.02 -19.76
C GLY A 322 15.82 11.74 -20.47
N ASN A 323 15.61 10.58 -19.82
CA ASN A 323 15.82 9.27 -20.44
C ASN A 323 14.86 9.02 -21.61
N ALA A 324 13.57 9.27 -21.43
CA ALA A 324 12.55 9.07 -22.48
C ALA A 324 12.76 10.00 -23.69
N PHE A 325 13.03 11.28 -23.45
CA PHE A 325 13.26 12.28 -24.49
C PHE A 325 14.55 11.98 -25.28
N SER A 326 15.62 11.58 -24.60
CA SER A 326 16.86 11.18 -25.26
C SER A 326 16.69 9.91 -26.10
N ALA A 327 15.89 8.94 -25.63
CA ALA A 327 15.64 7.69 -26.34
C ALA A 327 14.94 7.90 -27.70
N ILE A 328 14.14 8.95 -27.85
CA ILE A 328 13.47 9.32 -29.11
C ILE A 328 14.26 10.37 -29.92
N GLY A 329 15.49 10.68 -29.52
CA GLY A 329 16.42 11.55 -30.26
C GLY A 329 16.34 13.04 -29.89
N GLY A 330 15.67 13.39 -28.80
CA GLY A 330 15.72 14.71 -28.20
C GLY A 330 17.00 14.94 -27.39
N GLU A 331 17.34 16.20 -27.12
CA GLU A 331 18.46 16.59 -26.29
C GLU A 331 17.97 17.28 -25.00
N VAL A 332 18.42 16.79 -23.84
CA VAL A 332 18.28 17.53 -22.58
C VAL A 332 19.44 18.52 -22.46
N ALA A 333 19.16 19.78 -22.80
CA ALA A 333 20.12 20.86 -22.91
C ALA A 333 20.74 21.28 -21.58
N ALA A 334 19.93 21.22 -20.52
CA ALA A 334 20.31 21.53 -19.16
C ALA A 334 19.37 20.80 -18.20
N THR A 335 19.92 20.38 -17.07
CA THR A 335 19.14 19.89 -15.93
C THR A 335 19.63 20.59 -14.69
N ALA A 336 18.74 21.31 -14.02
CA ALA A 336 19.08 22.08 -12.84
C ALA A 336 18.33 21.56 -11.62
N ARG A 337 18.99 21.68 -10.46
CA ARG A 337 18.37 21.42 -9.17
C ARG A 337 18.26 22.72 -8.37
N ILE A 338 17.09 22.95 -7.80
CA ILE A 338 16.83 24.00 -6.82
C ILE A 338 16.63 23.40 -5.43
N ALA A 339 16.71 24.24 -4.40
CA ALA A 339 16.33 23.81 -3.05
C ALA A 339 14.80 23.84 -2.89
N LYS A 340 14.27 22.97 -2.02
CA LYS A 340 12.88 23.10 -1.55
C LYS A 340 12.61 24.51 -1.03
N ARG A 341 11.47 25.06 -1.42
CA ARG A 341 10.94 26.40 -1.17
C ARG A 341 11.81 27.54 -1.70
N GLN A 342 12.69 27.23 -2.66
CA GLN A 342 13.44 28.27 -3.35
C GLN A 342 12.48 29.09 -4.21
N THR A 343 12.52 30.41 -4.04
CA THR A 343 11.68 31.35 -4.79
C THR A 343 12.49 32.20 -5.76
N ASP A 344 13.79 32.40 -5.52
CA ASP A 344 14.69 33.08 -6.45
C ASP A 344 15.25 32.09 -7.47
N MET A 345 14.88 32.28 -8.74
CA MET A 345 15.27 31.40 -9.84
C MET A 345 16.40 32.00 -10.70
N THR A 346 17.00 33.12 -10.30
CA THR A 346 17.97 33.86 -11.12
C THR A 346 19.11 32.98 -11.63
N SER A 347 19.70 32.15 -10.76
CA SER A 347 20.83 31.29 -11.14
C SER A 347 20.43 30.21 -12.14
N VAL A 348 19.29 29.55 -11.93
CA VAL A 348 18.82 28.48 -12.83
C VAL A 348 18.35 29.03 -14.16
N LEU A 349 17.71 30.20 -14.17
CA LEU A 349 17.31 30.86 -15.41
C LEU A 349 18.51 31.32 -16.24
N ALA A 350 19.59 31.78 -15.60
CA ALA A 350 20.83 32.09 -16.30
C ALA A 350 21.46 30.85 -16.98
N GLU A 351 21.44 29.71 -16.29
CA GLU A 351 21.89 28.42 -16.84
C GLU A 351 21.02 28.00 -18.03
N PHE A 352 19.70 28.04 -17.89
CA PHE A 352 18.78 27.69 -18.97
C PHE A 352 18.89 28.65 -20.15
N ALA A 353 19.04 29.95 -19.92
CA ALA A 353 19.25 30.92 -20.99
C ALA A 353 20.54 30.63 -21.77
N ALA A 354 21.63 30.24 -21.09
CA ALA A 354 22.87 29.84 -21.74
C ALA A 354 22.73 28.53 -22.54
N ALA A 355 21.85 27.62 -22.09
CA ALA A 355 21.57 26.36 -22.76
C ALA A 355 20.60 26.49 -23.95
N THR A 356 19.94 27.65 -24.12
CA THR A 356 19.01 27.96 -25.23
C THR A 356 18.01 26.83 -25.56
N PRO A 357 17.16 26.40 -24.60
CA PRO A 357 16.18 25.35 -24.84
C PRO A 357 14.98 25.87 -25.66
N ASP A 358 14.37 24.98 -26.45
CA ASP A 358 13.09 25.19 -27.14
C ASP A 358 11.92 25.16 -26.13
N GLY A 359 12.07 24.39 -25.06
CA GLY A 359 11.08 24.28 -24.00
C GLY A 359 11.66 23.78 -22.69
N ILE A 360 10.87 23.90 -21.63
CA ILE A 360 11.27 23.59 -20.26
C ILE A 360 10.21 22.68 -19.64
N PHE A 361 10.64 21.52 -19.17
CA PHE A 361 9.84 20.64 -18.33
C PHE A 361 10.10 20.94 -16.85
N PHE A 362 9.06 21.25 -16.08
CA PHE A 362 9.18 21.65 -14.69
C PHE A 362 8.15 20.92 -13.81
N PRO A 363 8.42 19.66 -13.42
CA PRO A 363 7.59 18.90 -12.51
C PRO A 363 7.81 19.35 -11.05
N LEU A 364 7.52 20.61 -10.74
CA LEU A 364 7.67 21.19 -9.40
C LEU A 364 6.32 21.22 -8.66
N PHE A 365 6.36 21.42 -7.34
CA PHE A 365 5.17 21.75 -6.54
C PHE A 365 4.86 23.24 -6.61
N ASP A 366 3.71 23.66 -6.07
CA ASP A 366 3.25 25.06 -6.11
C ASP A 366 4.30 26.04 -5.58
N GLU A 367 4.96 25.71 -4.47
CA GLU A 367 5.88 26.59 -3.75
C GLU A 367 7.05 27.07 -4.63
N GLU A 368 7.58 26.22 -5.51
CA GLU A 368 8.65 26.57 -6.45
C GLU A 368 8.12 26.79 -7.87
N GLY A 369 7.10 26.06 -8.29
CA GLY A 369 6.54 26.06 -9.65
C GLY A 369 5.86 27.37 -10.01
N ILE A 370 5.09 27.95 -9.09
CA ILE A 370 4.44 29.27 -9.27
C ILE A 370 5.48 30.38 -9.51
N PRO A 371 6.49 30.59 -8.63
CA PRO A 371 7.50 31.61 -8.85
C PRO A 371 8.44 31.28 -10.02
N PHE A 372 8.67 30.00 -10.32
CA PHE A 372 9.43 29.57 -11.50
C PHE A 372 8.76 30.00 -12.80
N ALA A 373 7.51 29.61 -13.02
CA ALA A 373 6.76 29.96 -14.23
C ALA A 373 6.70 31.48 -14.42
N LYS A 374 6.48 32.23 -13.33
CA LYS A 374 6.48 33.69 -13.36
C LYS A 374 7.82 34.26 -13.83
N GLN A 375 8.93 33.82 -13.23
CA GLN A 375 10.25 34.37 -13.56
C GLN A 375 10.74 33.94 -14.95
N VAL A 376 10.35 32.76 -15.45
CA VAL A 376 10.60 32.37 -16.85
C VAL A 376 9.92 33.35 -17.81
N ARG A 377 8.65 33.70 -17.57
CA ARG A 377 7.91 34.67 -18.39
C ARG A 377 8.48 36.10 -18.31
N GLU A 378 9.11 36.45 -17.19
CA GLU A 378 9.79 37.74 -16.99
C GLU A 378 11.22 37.76 -17.57
N HIS A 379 11.81 36.60 -17.88
CA HIS A 379 13.18 36.50 -18.37
C HIS A 379 13.26 36.68 -19.90
N ASP A 380 14.02 37.69 -20.34
CA ASP A 380 14.05 38.11 -21.75
C ASP A 380 14.37 36.99 -22.76
N SER A 381 15.27 36.08 -22.42
CA SER A 381 15.68 34.97 -23.31
C SER A 381 14.81 33.71 -23.20
N LEU A 382 13.94 33.61 -22.20
CA LEU A 382 13.19 32.38 -21.90
C LEU A 382 11.67 32.56 -21.95
N LYS A 383 11.16 33.79 -21.99
CA LYS A 383 9.72 34.10 -22.01
C LYS A 383 8.92 33.41 -23.12
N ASP A 384 9.60 33.09 -24.23
CA ASP A 384 9.04 32.43 -25.41
C ASP A 384 9.27 30.91 -25.42
N ALA A 385 10.01 30.35 -24.44
CA ALA A 385 10.19 28.92 -24.32
C ALA A 385 8.85 28.22 -24.01
N THR A 386 8.63 27.05 -24.60
CA THR A 386 7.44 26.26 -24.29
C THR A 386 7.54 25.68 -22.89
N LEU A 387 6.53 25.86 -22.05
CA LEU A 387 6.54 25.35 -20.68
C LEU A 387 5.61 24.14 -20.56
N ILE A 388 6.14 23.07 -19.97
CA ILE A 388 5.38 21.86 -19.63
C ILE A 388 5.53 21.59 -18.13
N ALA A 389 4.44 21.71 -17.39
CA ALA A 389 4.36 21.42 -15.97
C ALA A 389 4.12 19.93 -15.72
N GLY A 390 4.55 19.44 -14.57
CA GLY A 390 4.16 18.12 -14.06
C GLY A 390 2.83 18.13 -13.29
N ALA A 391 2.36 16.95 -12.90
CA ALA A 391 1.03 16.76 -12.32
C ALA A 391 0.78 17.49 -10.99
N ALA A 392 1.83 17.88 -10.27
CA ALA A 392 1.69 18.63 -9.02
C ALA A 392 1.16 20.07 -9.21
N LEU A 393 1.26 20.63 -10.43
CA LEU A 393 0.70 21.95 -10.81
C LEU A 393 -0.60 21.83 -11.61
N LEU A 394 -1.17 20.63 -11.71
CA LEU A 394 -2.48 20.40 -12.31
C LEU A 394 -3.55 20.60 -11.22
N ASP A 395 -3.61 21.80 -10.68
CA ASP A 395 -4.45 22.17 -9.55
C ASP A 395 -4.99 23.60 -9.69
N SER A 396 -6.07 23.87 -8.95
CA SER A 396 -6.78 25.16 -9.04
C SER A 396 -5.97 26.37 -8.56
N GLU A 397 -4.99 26.19 -7.66
CA GLU A 397 -4.17 27.29 -7.18
C GLU A 397 -3.21 27.77 -8.27
N PHE A 398 -2.50 26.85 -8.94
CA PHE A 398 -1.63 27.18 -10.05
C PHE A 398 -2.42 27.74 -11.24
N LEU A 399 -3.53 27.09 -11.62
CA LEU A 399 -4.37 27.51 -12.73
C LEU A 399 -4.98 28.90 -12.51
N ALA A 400 -5.22 29.32 -11.27
CA ALA A 400 -5.69 30.68 -10.98
C ALA A 400 -4.61 31.78 -11.15
N LYS A 401 -3.33 31.42 -11.37
CA LYS A 401 -2.25 32.42 -11.50
C LYS A 401 -2.08 32.86 -12.96
N PRO A 402 -1.87 34.15 -13.26
CA PRO A 402 -1.70 34.63 -14.64
C PRO A 402 -0.57 33.93 -15.43
N GLN A 403 0.51 33.55 -14.76
CA GLN A 403 1.65 32.90 -15.41
C GLN A 403 1.36 31.46 -15.88
N SER A 404 0.24 30.85 -15.48
CA SER A 404 -0.15 29.51 -15.95
C SER A 404 -0.78 29.55 -17.35
N GLU A 405 -1.16 30.73 -17.87
CA GLU A 405 -1.69 30.87 -19.22
C GLU A 405 -0.63 30.47 -20.27
N GLY A 406 -1.07 29.67 -21.24
CA GLY A 406 -0.26 29.10 -22.31
C GLY A 406 0.73 28.01 -21.84
N ILE A 407 0.56 27.46 -20.63
CA ILE A 407 1.37 26.34 -20.14
C ILE A 407 0.66 25.02 -20.43
N TYR A 408 1.45 24.02 -20.85
CA TYR A 408 0.98 22.63 -20.90
C TYR A 408 1.17 21.97 -19.53
N ALA A 409 0.25 21.11 -19.10
CA ALA A 409 0.39 20.36 -17.86
C ALA A 409 0.20 18.86 -18.13
N ALA A 410 1.13 18.04 -17.65
CA ALA A 410 1.04 16.58 -17.74
C ALA A 410 0.49 16.00 -16.46
N GLY A 411 -0.53 15.15 -16.53
CA GLY A 411 -1.12 14.57 -15.32
C GLY A 411 -2.06 13.41 -15.59
N PRO A 412 -2.68 12.87 -14.52
CA PRO A 412 -3.66 11.79 -14.66
C PRO A 412 -4.90 12.26 -15.44
N GLU A 413 -5.75 11.30 -15.81
CA GLU A 413 -7.06 11.58 -16.40
C GLU A 413 -7.92 12.40 -15.43
N THR A 414 -8.49 13.50 -15.91
CA THR A 414 -9.42 14.36 -15.17
C THR A 414 -10.84 14.27 -15.72
N ASP A 415 -11.01 13.82 -16.97
CA ASP A 415 -12.30 13.44 -17.55
C ASP A 415 -12.61 11.99 -17.19
N LEU A 416 -13.21 11.82 -16.00
CA LEU A 416 -13.58 10.52 -15.44
C LEU A 416 -14.90 9.97 -16.02
N GLY A 417 -15.53 10.70 -16.94
CA GLY A 417 -16.75 10.31 -17.62
C GLY A 417 -17.87 9.89 -16.67
N THR A 418 -18.61 8.84 -17.05
CA THR A 418 -19.74 8.30 -16.29
C THR A 418 -19.35 7.05 -15.48
N ASN A 419 -18.08 6.98 -15.02
CA ASN A 419 -17.63 5.86 -14.22
C ASN A 419 -18.42 5.79 -12.90
N VAL A 420 -18.62 4.56 -12.43
CA VAL A 420 -19.31 4.26 -11.17
C VAL A 420 -18.41 3.38 -10.34
N ASN A 421 -18.17 3.77 -9.10
CA ASN A 421 -17.44 2.95 -8.16
C ASN A 421 -18.31 1.73 -7.77
N SER A 422 -17.79 0.52 -8.01
CA SER A 422 -18.56 -0.73 -7.87
C SER A 422 -18.92 -1.10 -6.44
N THR A 423 -18.22 -0.57 -5.44
CA THR A 423 -18.45 -0.93 -4.04
C THR A 423 -19.44 0.01 -3.38
N THR A 424 -19.39 1.30 -3.71
CA THR A 424 -20.31 2.31 -3.17
C THR A 424 -21.53 2.57 -4.07
N GLY A 425 -21.46 2.17 -5.34
CA GLY A 425 -22.47 2.48 -6.35
C GLY A 425 -22.53 3.96 -6.76
N LYS A 426 -21.56 4.77 -6.34
CA LYS A 426 -21.52 6.21 -6.60
C LYS A 426 -20.86 6.52 -7.94
N SER A 427 -21.50 7.40 -8.70
CA SER A 427 -20.90 8.00 -9.90
C SER A 427 -19.99 9.16 -9.54
N VAL A 428 -19.17 9.61 -10.50
CA VAL A 428 -18.37 10.83 -10.40
C VAL A 428 -19.23 12.03 -10.00
N ASP A 429 -20.40 12.18 -10.64
CA ASP A 429 -21.35 13.27 -10.37
C ASP A 429 -21.93 13.21 -8.95
N ASP A 430 -22.23 12.01 -8.44
CA ASP A 430 -22.73 11.85 -7.07
C ASP A 430 -21.69 12.31 -6.04
N VAL A 431 -20.43 11.93 -6.23
CA VAL A 431 -19.35 12.28 -5.29
C VAL A 431 -19.02 13.78 -5.37
N LEU A 432 -18.97 14.36 -6.58
CA LEU A 432 -18.75 15.81 -6.74
C LEU A 432 -19.89 16.62 -6.12
N ALA A 433 -21.15 16.18 -6.29
CA ALA A 433 -22.29 16.84 -5.66
C ALA A 433 -22.24 16.76 -4.13
N ALA A 434 -21.85 15.60 -3.58
CA ALA A 434 -21.66 15.44 -2.14
C ALA A 434 -20.50 16.30 -1.62
N TYR A 435 -19.40 16.39 -2.37
CA TYR A 435 -18.25 17.22 -2.07
C TYR A 435 -18.63 18.71 -2.00
N GLU A 436 -19.34 19.23 -3.00
CA GLU A 436 -19.82 20.61 -3.03
C GLU A 436 -20.72 20.91 -1.82
N VAL A 437 -21.63 19.98 -1.46
CA VAL A 437 -22.52 20.16 -0.31
C VAL A 437 -21.76 20.18 1.02
N ALA A 438 -20.77 19.31 1.18
CA ALA A 438 -20.05 19.13 2.44
C ALA A 438 -18.94 20.18 2.65
N TYR A 439 -18.22 20.55 1.58
CA TYR A 439 -16.98 21.34 1.67
C TYR A 439 -17.03 22.64 0.87
N GLY A 440 -17.97 22.77 -0.07
CA GLY A 440 -18.09 23.91 -0.98
C GLY A 440 -17.07 23.89 -2.11
N GLY A 441 -17.51 24.31 -3.30
CA GLY A 441 -16.70 24.29 -4.50
C GLY A 441 -16.38 22.88 -5.01
N PHE A 442 -15.64 22.84 -6.12
CA PHE A 442 -15.09 21.61 -6.68
C PHE A 442 -13.76 21.25 -5.99
N PRO A 443 -13.37 19.96 -5.98
CA PRO A 443 -12.06 19.54 -5.52
C PRO A 443 -10.96 20.08 -6.45
N GLY A 444 -10.12 20.98 -5.95
CA GLY A 444 -9.13 21.71 -6.74
C GLY A 444 -7.95 20.89 -7.27
N THR A 445 -7.95 19.56 -7.17
CA THR A 445 -6.86 18.67 -7.61
C THR A 445 -7.44 17.33 -8.09
N PRO A 446 -6.92 16.71 -9.17
CA PRO A 446 -7.46 15.45 -9.69
C PRO A 446 -7.28 14.24 -8.75
N TYR A 447 -6.47 14.38 -7.69
CA TYR A 447 -6.22 13.30 -6.74
C TYR A 447 -7.37 13.06 -5.74
N TRP A 448 -8.44 13.85 -5.78
CA TRP A 448 -9.67 13.56 -5.02
C TRP A 448 -10.25 12.19 -5.40
N ALA A 449 -10.38 11.90 -6.69
CA ALA A 449 -10.95 10.64 -7.18
C ALA A 449 -10.04 9.46 -6.87
N HIS A 450 -8.73 9.68 -6.95
CA HIS A 450 -7.72 8.70 -6.52
C HIS A 450 -7.82 8.39 -5.03
N SER A 451 -8.09 9.39 -4.20
CA SER A 451 -8.27 9.20 -2.76
C SER A 451 -9.56 8.44 -2.45
N TYR A 452 -10.64 8.73 -3.19
CA TYR A 452 -11.90 7.99 -3.08
C TYR A 452 -11.71 6.51 -3.46
N ASP A 453 -11.09 6.23 -4.62
CA ASP A 453 -10.87 4.87 -5.08
C ASP A 453 -9.83 4.11 -4.25
N ALA A 454 -8.75 4.75 -3.79
CA ALA A 454 -7.80 4.11 -2.87
C ALA A 454 -8.48 3.68 -1.57
N THR A 455 -9.37 4.53 -1.04
CA THR A 455 -10.11 4.25 0.19
C THR A 455 -11.09 3.11 -0.01
N THR A 456 -11.94 3.18 -1.05
CA THR A 456 -12.92 2.12 -1.33
C THR A 456 -12.25 0.79 -1.71
N LEU A 457 -11.09 0.82 -2.37
CA LEU A 457 -10.26 -0.37 -2.61
C LEU A 457 -9.78 -1.00 -1.30
N LEU A 458 -9.24 -0.20 -0.38
CA LEU A 458 -8.81 -0.68 0.94
C LEU A 458 -9.98 -1.29 1.73
N LEU A 459 -11.10 -0.58 1.79
CA LEU A 459 -12.28 -1.02 2.54
C LEU A 459 -12.89 -2.30 1.96
N ASN A 460 -12.96 -2.41 0.64
CA ASN A 460 -13.40 -3.61 -0.05
C ASN A 460 -12.46 -4.79 0.23
N ALA A 461 -11.15 -4.59 0.20
CA ALA A 461 -10.18 -5.63 0.52
C ALA A 461 -10.32 -6.08 1.99
N ILE A 462 -10.57 -5.15 2.92
CA ILE A 462 -10.87 -5.48 4.33
C ILE A 462 -12.15 -6.31 4.41
N GLU A 463 -13.23 -5.90 3.75
CA GLU A 463 -14.51 -6.62 3.76
C GLU A 463 -14.39 -8.05 3.23
N ILE A 464 -13.61 -8.26 2.17
CA ILE A 464 -13.36 -9.58 1.55
C ILE A 464 -12.59 -10.51 2.51
N VAL A 465 -11.54 -10.02 3.17
CA VAL A 465 -10.67 -10.88 3.99
C VAL A 465 -11.16 -11.04 5.43
N ALA A 466 -12.12 -10.21 5.85
CA ALA A 466 -12.67 -10.26 7.19
C ALA A 466 -13.46 -11.55 7.43
N GLY A 467 -13.22 -12.19 8.57
CA GLY A 467 -14.07 -13.24 9.12
C GLY A 467 -14.88 -12.73 10.31
N GLU A 468 -16.08 -13.26 10.51
CA GLU A 468 -16.96 -12.91 11.63
C GLU A 468 -17.17 -14.13 12.54
N ASP A 469 -17.03 -13.93 13.86
CA ASP A 469 -17.43 -14.92 14.88
C ASP A 469 -17.89 -14.19 16.15
N ASP A 470 -19.05 -14.59 16.69
CA ASP A 470 -19.63 -14.04 17.93
C ASP A 470 -19.68 -12.48 17.95
N GLY A 471 -20.08 -11.88 16.81
CA GLY A 471 -20.19 -10.42 16.66
C GLY A 471 -18.85 -9.68 16.63
N LYS A 472 -17.73 -10.39 16.49
CA LYS A 472 -16.38 -9.81 16.34
C LYS A 472 -15.88 -9.99 14.91
N LEU A 473 -15.10 -9.02 14.47
CA LEU A 473 -14.41 -9.07 13.19
C LEU A 473 -12.94 -9.49 13.37
N TYR A 474 -12.48 -10.39 12.52
CA TYR A 474 -11.13 -10.90 12.47
C TYR A 474 -10.51 -10.55 11.12
N VAL A 475 -9.49 -9.70 11.11
CA VAL A 475 -8.83 -9.26 9.87
C VAL A 475 -7.34 -9.59 9.92
N ASP A 476 -6.89 -10.49 9.04
CA ASP A 476 -5.47 -10.83 8.89
C ASP A 476 -4.81 -9.82 7.94
N ARG A 477 -3.92 -8.97 8.47
CA ARG A 477 -3.17 -7.98 7.67
C ARG A 477 -2.35 -8.60 6.55
N ALA A 478 -1.85 -9.83 6.73
CA ALA A 478 -1.15 -10.54 5.67
C ALA A 478 -2.11 -11.01 4.57
N ALA A 479 -3.33 -11.44 4.94
CA ALA A 479 -4.39 -11.70 3.97
C ALA A 479 -4.82 -10.43 3.25
N LEU A 480 -5.02 -9.32 3.97
CA LEU A 480 -5.33 -8.01 3.39
C LEU A 480 -4.30 -7.58 2.36
N ARG A 481 -3.00 -7.70 2.69
CA ARG A 481 -1.92 -7.38 1.75
C ARG A 481 -1.94 -8.28 0.51
N ARG A 482 -2.17 -9.60 0.67
CA ARG A 482 -2.29 -10.52 -0.47
C ARG A 482 -3.49 -10.20 -1.34
N GLU A 483 -4.63 -9.86 -0.73
CA GLU A 483 -5.84 -9.46 -1.45
C GLU A 483 -5.58 -8.22 -2.30
N LEU A 484 -4.92 -7.20 -1.74
CA LEU A 484 -4.55 -6.01 -2.49
C LEU A 484 -3.61 -6.32 -3.67
N HIS A 485 -2.60 -7.19 -3.49
CA HIS A 485 -1.74 -7.66 -4.61
C HIS A 485 -2.50 -8.45 -5.68
N HIS A 486 -3.62 -9.09 -5.32
CA HIS A 486 -4.47 -9.80 -6.28
C HIS A 486 -5.59 -8.95 -6.87
N THR A 487 -5.64 -7.65 -6.55
CA THR A 487 -6.64 -6.74 -7.11
C THR A 487 -6.58 -6.77 -8.63
N SER A 488 -7.66 -7.23 -9.24
CA SER A 488 -7.80 -7.29 -10.69
C SER A 488 -9.23 -6.94 -11.06
N GLY A 489 -9.40 -6.01 -12.00
CA GLY A 489 -10.72 -5.64 -12.51
C GLY A 489 -11.59 -4.80 -11.56
N PHE A 490 -11.03 -4.21 -10.50
CA PHE A 490 -11.77 -3.36 -9.57
C PHE A 490 -12.31 -2.12 -10.30
N GLN A 491 -13.62 -1.88 -10.28
CA GLN A 491 -14.22 -0.73 -10.96
C GLN A 491 -14.33 0.44 -9.98
N GLY A 492 -13.50 1.47 -10.19
CA GLY A 492 -13.52 2.74 -9.45
C GLY A 492 -13.95 3.91 -10.35
N LEU A 493 -13.95 5.12 -9.78
CA LEU A 493 -14.15 6.38 -10.49
C LEU A 493 -13.05 6.63 -11.54
N LEU A 494 -11.82 6.19 -11.28
CA LEU A 494 -10.68 6.25 -12.20
C LEU A 494 -10.81 5.27 -13.38
N GLY A 495 -11.80 4.39 -13.35
CA GLY A 495 -11.98 3.27 -14.27
C GLY A 495 -11.55 1.95 -13.65
N THR A 496 -11.10 1.00 -14.47
CA THR A 496 -10.69 -0.32 -14.00
C THR A 496 -9.28 -0.29 -13.42
N LEU A 497 -9.15 -0.61 -12.14
CA LEU A 497 -7.87 -0.74 -11.42
C LEU A 497 -7.44 -2.21 -11.37
N THR A 498 -6.14 -2.44 -11.58
CA THR A 498 -5.51 -3.76 -11.50
C THR A 498 -4.09 -3.55 -11.03
N CYS A 499 -3.72 -4.19 -9.91
CA CYS A 499 -2.40 -4.05 -9.33
C CYS A 499 -1.41 -5.01 -10.01
N ASP A 500 -0.22 -4.51 -10.33
CA ASP A 500 0.91 -5.38 -10.64
C ASP A 500 1.55 -5.99 -9.38
N GLU A 501 2.56 -6.84 -9.56
CA GLU A 501 3.26 -7.51 -8.46
C GLU A 501 4.02 -6.54 -7.52
N PHE A 502 4.18 -5.28 -7.92
CA PHE A 502 4.88 -4.24 -7.16
C PHE A 502 3.92 -3.23 -6.51
N GLY A 503 2.61 -3.41 -6.65
CA GLY A 503 1.59 -2.55 -6.06
C GLY A 503 1.25 -1.30 -6.90
N ASP A 504 1.61 -1.25 -8.18
CA ASP A 504 1.10 -0.25 -9.12
C ASP A 504 -0.29 -0.67 -9.61
N CYS A 505 -1.33 0.03 -9.15
CA CYS A 505 -2.72 -0.27 -9.51
C CYS A 505 -3.33 0.74 -10.49
N GLY A 506 -2.63 1.85 -10.75
CA GLY A 506 -3.10 2.94 -11.61
C GLY A 506 -3.22 2.54 -13.08
N THR A 507 -4.13 3.20 -13.80
CA THR A 507 -4.46 2.86 -15.20
C THR A 507 -3.35 3.13 -16.22
N GLY A 508 -2.26 3.79 -15.80
CA GLY A 508 -1.15 4.21 -16.66
C GLY A 508 -1.50 5.34 -17.65
N ARG A 509 -2.76 5.80 -17.67
CA ARG A 509 -3.21 6.86 -18.59
C ARG A 509 -2.68 8.21 -18.14
N ILE A 510 -2.06 8.93 -19.07
CA ILE A 510 -1.55 10.29 -18.88
C ILE A 510 -2.11 11.17 -19.98
N ASN A 511 -2.53 12.37 -19.60
CA ASN A 511 -2.96 13.39 -20.54
C ASN A 511 -2.04 14.60 -20.45
N ILE A 512 -1.93 15.33 -21.56
CA ILE A 512 -1.39 16.68 -21.60
C ILE A 512 -2.55 17.65 -21.80
N TYR A 513 -2.68 18.57 -20.86
CA TYR A 513 -3.66 19.64 -20.83
C TYR A 513 -3.01 20.93 -21.31
N HIS A 514 -3.78 21.85 -21.90
CA HIS A 514 -3.29 23.15 -22.30
C HIS A 514 -4.13 24.26 -21.66
N HIS A 515 -3.53 25.05 -20.78
CA HIS A 515 -4.25 26.08 -20.05
C HIS A 515 -4.23 27.41 -20.82
N THR A 516 -5.28 27.68 -21.61
CA THR A 516 -5.35 28.88 -22.48
C THR A 516 -6.38 29.91 -22.04
N ASP A 517 -7.13 29.66 -20.96
CA ASP A 517 -8.17 30.55 -20.45
C ASP A 517 -8.09 30.59 -18.93
N LEU A 518 -7.64 31.72 -18.38
CA LEU A 518 -7.48 31.95 -16.94
C LEU A 518 -8.80 31.88 -16.14
N ASN A 519 -9.96 31.81 -16.81
CA ASN A 519 -11.24 31.55 -16.14
C ASN A 519 -11.44 30.05 -15.82
N ILE A 520 -10.65 29.16 -16.41
CA ILE A 520 -10.71 27.71 -16.18
C ILE A 520 -9.70 27.33 -15.10
N THR A 521 -10.16 27.37 -13.84
CA THR A 521 -9.35 26.95 -12.69
C THR A 521 -9.63 25.52 -12.23
N ASP A 522 -10.59 24.85 -12.85
CA ASP A 522 -10.90 23.44 -12.61
C ASP A 522 -10.10 22.56 -13.57
N PRO A 523 -9.17 21.72 -13.06
CA PRO A 523 -8.42 20.79 -13.90
C PRO A 523 -9.28 19.86 -14.75
N ALA A 524 -10.51 19.54 -14.33
CA ALA A 524 -11.43 18.69 -15.09
C ALA A 524 -12.00 19.39 -16.34
N GLN A 525 -11.92 20.72 -16.40
CA GLN A 525 -12.42 21.53 -17.51
C GLN A 525 -11.32 21.92 -18.51
N LEU A 526 -10.05 21.59 -18.21
CA LEU A 526 -8.95 21.90 -19.11
C LEU A 526 -9.02 21.07 -20.40
N PRO A 527 -8.73 21.67 -21.57
CA PRO A 527 -8.72 20.93 -22.81
C PRO A 527 -7.53 19.98 -22.86
N ILE A 528 -7.81 18.71 -23.13
CA ILE A 528 -6.80 17.68 -23.39
C ILE A 528 -6.31 17.81 -24.82
N VAL A 529 -5.01 18.09 -24.99
CA VAL A 529 -4.35 18.23 -26.30
C VAL A 529 -3.58 16.99 -26.74
N TYR A 530 -3.27 16.09 -25.79
CA TYR A 530 -2.61 14.82 -26.08
C TYR A 530 -3.04 13.77 -25.06
N ARG A 531 -3.26 12.54 -25.52
CA ARG A 531 -3.60 11.38 -24.68
C ARG A 531 -2.53 10.31 -24.86
N PHE A 532 -1.98 9.84 -23.76
CA PHE A 532 -1.05 8.73 -23.70
C PHE A 532 -1.72 7.56 -23.00
N THR A 533 -1.70 6.40 -23.64
CA THR A 533 -2.14 5.13 -23.07
C THR A 533 -1.08 4.09 -23.40
N PRO A 534 -0.47 3.45 -22.38
CA PRO A 534 0.63 2.52 -22.58
C PRO A 534 0.25 1.19 -23.25
#